data_AF-A0AAE0A906-F1
#
_entry.id   AF-A0AAE0A906-F1
#
_cell.length_a   1.000
_cell.length_b   1.000
_cell.length_c   1.000
_cell.angle_alpha   90.00
_cell.angle_beta   90.00
_cell.angle_gamma   90.00
#
_symmetry.space_group_name_H-M   'P 1'
#
loop_
_entity.id
_entity.type
_entity.pdbx_description
1 polymer ?
#
loop_
_entity_poly.entity_id
_entity_poly.type
_entity_poly.pdbx_seq_one_letter_code
_entity_poly.pdbx_strand_id
1 'polypeptide(L)'
;MDDELLELQKQFEFAQEAKSSIRLSERNVVELVQKLQELQILDFDLLYTVSGKEYITPEQLRHEILTEVKKRGRVSLIDLADITGVDLYHVEKQAQQLIPNDPELMLIQGEIISQSYWDSVAEEINERLQECSQIALAELAAQLQVSSELVSSMLEPRLGTVVKGRLEGGQLYTPAYVERVRAMVRGAARGITVPTNLAALWGTLQKLLQEVDGATGVAVEGSFFQSLFNGLLKEGEVLGSLRAGTHWTPSVFAIAQRDCVDSFFSQNSFITY
;
A
#
# COMPACT_ATOMS: atom_id res chain seq x y z
N MET A 1 -20.47 51.88 24.24
CA MET A 1 -19.12 51.33 24.40
C MET A 1 -19.10 50.83 25.82
N ASP A 2 -19.15 49.52 25.96
CA ASP A 2 -20.05 48.85 26.91
C ASP A 2 -19.48 48.82 28.33
N ASP A 3 -20.19 49.44 29.28
CA ASP A 3 -19.79 49.51 30.68
C ASP A 3 -19.63 48.10 31.31
N GLU A 4 -20.39 47.12 30.82
CA GLU A 4 -20.26 45.69 31.20
C GLU A 4 -18.90 45.09 30.80
N LEU A 5 -18.34 45.49 29.66
CA LEU A 5 -17.00 45.03 29.23
C LEU A 5 -15.90 45.60 30.11
N LEU A 6 -16.07 46.84 30.58
CA LEU A 6 -15.16 47.51 31.51
C LEU A 6 -15.20 46.88 32.91
N GLU A 7 -16.38 46.49 33.38
CA GLU A 7 -16.53 45.76 34.64
C GLU A 7 -15.92 44.36 34.56
N LEU A 8 -16.15 43.63 33.46
CA LEU A 8 -15.54 42.32 33.23
C LEU A 8 -14.01 42.39 33.16
N GLN A 9 -13.46 43.42 32.50
CA GLN A 9 -12.01 43.64 32.47
C GLN A 9 -11.44 43.90 33.87
N LYS A 10 -12.10 44.73 34.69
CA LYS A 10 -11.68 44.96 36.08
C LYS A 10 -11.76 43.71 36.94
N GLN A 11 -12.81 42.90 36.78
CA GLN A 11 -12.95 41.64 37.51
C GLN A 11 -11.87 40.63 37.10
N PHE A 12 -11.52 40.58 35.81
CA PHE A 12 -10.45 39.73 35.29
C PHE A 12 -9.07 40.18 35.79
N GLU A 13 -8.81 41.48 35.79
CA GLU A 13 -7.57 42.07 36.30
C GLU A 13 -7.41 41.81 37.81
N PHE A 14 -8.48 41.98 38.59
CA PHE A 14 -8.50 41.64 40.01
C PHE A 14 -8.28 40.14 40.27
N ALA A 15 -8.88 39.26 39.45
CA ALA A 15 -8.67 37.81 39.54
C ALA A 15 -7.25 37.38 39.17
N GLN A 16 -6.60 38.09 38.24
CA GLN A 16 -5.18 37.86 37.89
C GLN A 16 -4.21 38.40 38.96
N GLU A 17 -4.57 39.52 39.61
CA GLU A 17 -3.80 40.10 40.71
C GLU A 17 -3.93 39.32 42.02
N ALA A 18 -4.99 38.53 42.18
CA ALA A 18 -5.15 37.54 43.24
C ALA A 18 -4.14 36.37 43.08
N LYS A 19 -2.85 36.68 43.17
CA LYS A 19 -1.78 35.69 43.24
C LYS A 19 -1.96 34.88 44.52
N SER A 20 -2.21 33.58 44.37
CA SER A 20 -2.15 32.60 45.46
C SER A 20 -0.86 32.81 46.27
N SER A 21 -0.99 33.19 47.55
CA SER A 21 0.13 33.56 48.41
C SER A 21 1.06 32.38 48.77
N ILE A 22 0.67 31.16 48.43
CA ILE A 22 1.41 29.94 48.70
C ILE A 22 1.70 29.26 47.36
N ARG A 23 2.87 29.52 46.80
CA ARG A 23 3.44 28.73 45.71
C ARG A 23 4.26 27.61 46.33
N LEU A 24 3.92 26.37 46.02
CA LEU A 24 4.76 25.23 46.38
C LEU A 24 6.09 25.34 45.61
N SER A 25 7.20 25.12 46.31
CA SER A 25 8.49 24.94 45.64
C SER A 25 8.47 23.62 44.85
N GLU A 26 9.26 23.54 43.77
CA GLU A 26 9.37 22.32 42.95
C GLU A 26 9.67 21.08 43.81
N ARG A 27 10.57 21.23 44.79
CA ARG A 27 10.89 20.17 45.75
C ARG A 27 9.68 19.72 46.56
N ASN A 28 8.87 20.66 47.06
CA ASN A 28 7.68 20.31 47.82
C ASN A 28 6.63 19.61 46.93
N VAL A 29 6.54 19.97 45.65
CA VAL A 29 5.65 19.29 44.70
C VAL A 29 6.09 17.84 44.49
N VAL A 30 7.38 17.59 44.27
CA VAL A 30 7.93 16.23 44.12
C VAL A 30 7.68 15.38 45.37
N GLU A 31 7.95 15.93 46.56
CA GLU A 31 7.71 15.23 47.83
C GLU A 31 6.22 14.92 48.05
N LEU A 32 5.32 15.84 47.67
CA LEU A 32 3.88 15.64 47.73
C LEU A 32 3.42 14.53 46.77
N VAL A 33 3.87 14.55 45.51
CA VAL A 33 3.53 13.52 44.52
C VAL A 33 3.99 12.14 44.98
N GLN A 34 5.22 12.05 45.52
CA GLN A 34 5.74 10.82 46.09
C GLN A 34 4.89 10.34 47.27
N LYS A 35 4.46 11.24 48.17
CA LYS A 35 3.55 10.90 49.27
C LYS A 35 2.18 10.44 48.79
N LEU A 36 1.65 11.02 47.72
CA LEU A 36 0.37 10.59 47.12
C LEU A 36 0.46 9.18 46.52
N GLN A 37 1.60 8.83 45.92
CA GLN A 37 1.87 7.46 45.47
C GLN A 37 2.03 6.48 46.64
N GLU A 38 2.80 6.84 47.68
CA GLU A 38 2.98 6.00 48.88
C GLU A 38 1.65 5.68 49.59
N LEU A 39 0.73 6.65 49.61
CA LEU A 39 -0.59 6.50 50.21
C LEU A 39 -1.61 5.80 49.28
N GLN A 40 -1.19 5.38 48.08
CA GLN A 40 -2.05 4.79 47.03
C GLN A 40 -3.29 5.64 46.70
N ILE A 41 -3.16 6.97 46.83
CA ILE A 41 -4.20 7.91 46.40
C ILE A 41 -4.17 8.05 44.87
N LEU A 42 -2.98 7.91 44.28
CA LEU A 42 -2.80 7.72 42.84
C LEU A 42 -2.78 6.22 42.56
N ASP A 43 -3.80 5.73 41.87
CA ASP A 43 -3.99 4.32 41.50
C ASP A 43 -3.34 3.95 40.16
N PHE A 44 -2.63 4.90 39.53
CA PHE A 44 -1.95 4.75 38.25
C PHE A 44 -0.45 5.01 38.35
N ASP A 45 0.32 4.34 37.49
CA ASP A 45 1.75 4.56 37.34
C ASP A 45 2.02 5.96 36.76
N LEU A 46 2.87 6.74 37.41
CA LEU A 46 3.27 8.07 36.95
C LEU A 46 4.60 7.95 36.20
N LEU A 47 4.61 8.37 34.93
CA LEU A 47 5.82 8.43 34.12
C LEU A 47 6.52 9.77 34.34
N TYR A 48 7.82 9.80 34.05
CA TYR A 48 8.62 11.02 34.09
C TYR A 48 9.24 11.27 32.72
N THR A 49 9.36 12.53 32.35
CA THR A 49 10.12 12.91 31.15
C THR A 49 11.60 12.63 31.37
N VAL A 50 12.36 12.46 30.28
CA VAL A 50 13.82 12.24 30.33
C VAL A 50 14.55 13.38 31.06
N SER A 51 13.97 14.59 31.06
CA SER A 51 14.47 15.74 31.81
C SER A 51 14.24 15.65 33.33
N GLY A 52 13.35 14.78 33.78
CA GLY A 52 12.92 14.62 35.17
C GLY A 52 12.07 15.77 35.71
N LYS A 53 11.66 16.71 34.85
CA LYS A 53 10.94 17.93 35.27
C LYS A 53 9.42 17.81 35.22
N GLU A 54 8.93 16.86 34.45
CA GLU A 54 7.50 16.72 34.15
C GLU A 54 7.04 15.30 34.44
N TYR A 55 5.84 15.22 34.98
CA TYR A 55 5.13 13.97 35.21
C TYR A 55 4.09 13.79 34.13
N ILE A 56 4.05 12.61 33.53
CA ILE A 56 3.11 12.25 32.48
C ILE A 56 2.31 11.04 32.94
N THR A 57 1.00 11.09 32.78
CA THR A 57 0.15 9.92 32.97
C THR A 57 0.17 9.05 31.71
N PRO A 58 0.00 7.72 31.83
CA PRO A 58 -0.13 6.83 30.69
C PRO A 58 -1.24 7.24 29.72
N GLU A 59 -2.36 7.75 30.25
CA GLU A 59 -3.47 8.27 29.43
C GLU A 59 -3.07 9.51 28.63
N GLN A 60 -2.32 10.43 29.25
CA GLN A 60 -1.81 11.62 28.56
C GLN A 60 -0.83 11.22 27.46
N LEU A 61 0.09 10.29 27.74
CA LEU A 61 1.02 9.77 26.75
C LEU A 61 0.27 9.12 25.57
N ARG A 62 -0.78 8.34 25.85
CA ARG A 62 -1.66 7.78 24.82
C ARG A 62 -2.31 8.87 23.97
N HIS A 63 -2.81 9.93 24.59
CA HIS A 63 -3.44 11.05 23.88
C HIS A 63 -2.46 11.80 22.98
N GLU A 64 -1.24 12.03 23.45
CA GLU A 64 -0.18 12.69 22.68
C GLU A 64 0.25 11.84 21.48
N ILE A 65 0.47 10.54 21.67
CA ILE A 65 0.78 9.60 20.57
C ILE A 65 -0.32 9.66 19.50
N LEU A 66 -1.59 9.56 19.89
CA LEU A 66 -2.72 9.61 18.94
C LEU A 66 -2.79 10.94 18.21
N THR A 67 -2.51 12.05 18.90
CA THR A 67 -2.58 13.39 18.31
C THR A 67 -1.48 13.59 17.27
N GLU A 68 -0.24 13.18 17.57
CA GLU A 68 0.86 13.28 16.61
C GLU A 68 0.67 12.33 15.42
N VAL A 69 0.17 11.11 15.65
CA VAL A 69 -0.14 10.17 14.57
C VAL A 69 -1.25 10.70 13.67
N LYS A 70 -2.32 11.29 14.22
CA LYS A 70 -3.39 11.91 13.41
C LYS A 70 -2.90 13.11 12.60
N LYS A 71 -1.92 13.86 13.13
CA LYS A 71 -1.38 15.05 12.46
C LYS A 71 -0.44 14.71 11.31
N ARG A 72 0.43 13.70 11.49
CA ARG A 72 1.49 13.34 10.53
C ARG A 72 1.15 12.12 9.68
N GLY A 73 0.18 11.32 10.08
CA GLY A 73 -0.23 10.08 9.41
C GLY A 73 0.70 8.89 9.67
N ARG A 74 2.02 9.10 9.58
CA ARG A 74 3.09 8.14 9.85
C ARG A 74 4.14 8.77 10.76
N VAL A 75 4.48 8.10 11.88
CA VAL A 75 5.47 8.60 12.85
C VAL A 75 6.28 7.43 13.43
N SER A 76 7.60 7.59 13.57
CA SER A 76 8.44 6.61 14.25
C SER A 76 8.29 6.70 15.77
N LEU A 77 8.47 5.58 16.47
CA LEU A 77 8.45 5.55 17.95
C LEU A 77 9.59 6.37 18.56
N ILE A 78 10.71 6.50 17.85
CA ILE A 78 11.86 7.31 18.26
C ILE A 78 11.50 8.80 18.19
N ASP A 79 10.89 9.25 17.09
CA ASP A 79 10.43 10.63 16.97
C ASP A 79 9.34 10.93 18.01
N LEU A 80 8.46 9.96 18.30
CA LEU A 80 7.45 10.11 19.36
C LEU A 80 8.12 10.29 20.73
N ALA A 81 9.13 9.50 21.06
CA ALA A 81 9.88 9.64 22.31
C ALA A 81 10.54 11.03 22.43
N ASP A 82 11.11 11.55 21.34
CA ASP A 82 11.69 12.90 21.30
C ASP A 82 10.63 14.00 21.44
N ILE A 83 9.45 13.84 20.82
CA ILE A 83 8.36 14.83 20.86
C ILE A 83 7.69 14.86 22.23
N THR A 84 7.40 13.69 22.82
CA THR A 84 6.75 13.60 24.14
C THR A 84 7.74 13.78 25.28
N GLY A 85 9.05 13.71 24.99
CA GLY A 85 10.11 13.77 25.99
C GLY A 85 10.09 12.59 26.97
N VAL A 86 9.51 11.45 26.58
CA VAL A 86 9.39 10.24 27.39
C VAL A 86 10.37 9.19 26.88
N ASP A 87 10.91 8.36 27.77
CA ASP A 87 11.79 7.26 27.38
C ASP A 87 11.13 6.30 26.38
N LEU A 88 11.89 5.87 25.37
CA LEU A 88 11.42 5.00 24.29
C LEU A 88 10.74 3.73 24.82
N TYR A 89 11.23 3.16 25.93
CA TYR A 89 10.64 1.96 26.52
C TYR A 89 9.15 2.16 26.89
N HIS A 90 8.81 3.31 27.45
CA HIS A 90 7.43 3.61 27.84
C HIS A 90 6.55 3.91 26.62
N VAL A 91 7.10 4.56 25.60
CA VAL A 91 6.42 4.83 24.33
C VAL A 91 6.12 3.51 23.60
N GLU A 92 7.09 2.61 23.49
CA GLU A 92 6.92 1.28 22.90
C GLU A 92 5.85 0.47 23.62
N LYS A 93 5.91 0.45 24.96
CA LYS A 93 4.91 -0.25 25.79
C LYS A 93 3.50 0.31 25.57
N GLN A 94 3.35 1.63 25.49
CA GLN A 94 2.05 2.25 25.22
C GLN A 94 1.55 1.96 23.80
N ALA A 95 2.42 2.06 22.80
CA ALA A 95 2.07 1.76 21.40
C ALA A 95 1.56 0.31 21.25
N GLN A 96 2.24 -0.66 21.87
CA GLN A 96 1.82 -2.07 21.87
C GLN A 96 0.46 -2.32 22.53
N GLN A 97 0.08 -1.51 23.52
CA GLN A 97 -1.24 -1.58 24.15
C GLN A 97 -2.33 -0.88 23.34
N LEU A 98 -1.96 0.17 22.59
CA LEU A 98 -2.88 1.01 21.84
C LEU A 98 -3.35 0.32 20.56
N ILE A 99 -2.42 -0.26 19.81
CA ILE A 99 -2.65 -0.77 18.45
C ILE A 99 -3.67 -1.92 18.38
N PRO A 100 -3.69 -2.90 19.30
CA PRO A 100 -4.74 -3.93 19.30
C PRO A 100 -6.15 -3.38 19.54
N ASN A 101 -6.26 -2.21 20.18
CA ASN A 101 -7.52 -1.58 20.52
C ASN A 101 -8.00 -0.59 19.44
N ASP A 102 -7.16 -0.27 18.46
CA ASP A 102 -7.45 0.71 17.42
C ASP A 102 -7.16 0.12 16.03
N PRO A 103 -8.20 -0.32 15.29
CA PRO A 103 -8.02 -0.94 13.98
C PRO A 103 -7.57 0.06 12.91
N GLU A 104 -7.61 1.37 13.17
CA GLU A 104 -7.16 2.40 12.23
C GLU A 104 -5.64 2.59 12.25
N LEU A 105 -4.93 1.93 13.18
CA LEU A 105 -3.49 2.11 13.39
C LEU A 105 -2.74 0.79 13.21
N MET A 106 -1.56 0.86 12.62
CA MET A 106 -0.66 -0.28 12.44
C MET A 106 0.75 0.04 12.93
N LEU A 107 1.40 -0.95 13.54
CA LEU A 107 2.82 -0.89 13.91
C LEU A 107 3.66 -1.64 12.88
N ILE A 108 4.55 -0.94 12.18
CA ILE A 108 5.45 -1.55 11.20
C ILE A 108 6.86 -1.04 11.49
N GLN A 109 7.79 -1.96 11.79
CA GLN A 109 9.22 -1.65 12.00
C GLN A 109 9.51 -0.50 12.99
N GLY A 110 8.68 -0.34 14.02
CA GLY A 110 8.83 0.75 14.99
C GLY A 110 8.22 2.09 14.51
N GLU A 111 7.31 2.04 13.55
CA GLU A 111 6.53 3.19 13.10
C GLU A 111 5.04 2.92 13.24
N ILE A 112 4.30 3.93 13.72
CA ILE A 112 2.85 3.90 13.76
C ILE A 112 2.34 4.57 12.49
N ILE A 113 1.53 3.85 11.74
CA ILE A 113 0.94 4.31 10.49
C ILE A 113 -0.58 4.24 10.60
N SER A 114 -1.24 5.36 10.31
CA SER A 114 -2.69 5.48 10.27
C SER A 114 -3.31 5.01 8.96
N GLN A 115 -4.56 4.60 9.02
CA GLN A 115 -5.34 4.23 7.83
C GLN A 115 -5.49 5.42 6.87
N SER A 116 -5.68 6.64 7.38
CA SER A 116 -5.77 7.85 6.57
C SER A 116 -4.50 8.16 5.78
N TYR A 117 -3.32 7.79 6.31
CA TYR A 117 -2.08 7.88 5.56
C TYR A 117 -2.12 6.96 4.34
N TRP A 118 -2.57 5.71 4.53
CA TRP A 118 -2.69 4.75 3.43
C TRP A 118 -3.76 5.12 2.41
N ASP A 119 -4.84 5.78 2.83
CA ASP A 119 -5.84 6.31 1.91
C ASP A 119 -5.24 7.40 1.02
N SER A 120 -4.48 8.33 1.61
CA SER A 120 -3.79 9.39 0.86
C SER A 120 -2.72 8.82 -0.10
N VAL A 121 -1.93 7.86 0.38
CA VAL A 121 -0.93 7.14 -0.44
C VAL A 121 -1.61 6.37 -1.58
N ALA A 122 -2.77 5.77 -1.35
CA ALA A 122 -3.52 5.07 -2.40
C ALA A 122 -4.02 6.04 -3.49
N GLU A 123 -4.43 7.25 -3.13
CA GLU A 123 -4.78 8.29 -4.10
C GLU A 123 -3.57 8.68 -4.95
N GLU A 124 -2.42 8.93 -4.33
CA GLU A 124 -1.16 9.25 -5.03
C GLU A 124 -0.72 8.10 -5.97
N ILE A 125 -0.77 6.85 -5.49
CA ILE A 125 -0.49 5.66 -6.31
C ILE A 125 -1.44 5.58 -7.49
N ASN A 126 -2.73 5.90 -7.31
CA ASN A 126 -3.69 5.89 -8.39
C ASN A 126 -3.38 6.96 -9.44
N GLU A 127 -3.09 8.19 -9.04
CA GLU A 127 -2.70 9.27 -9.97
C GLU A 127 -1.48 8.86 -10.79
N ARG A 128 -0.43 8.39 -10.10
CA ARG A 128 0.79 7.90 -10.73
C ARG A 128 0.51 6.73 -11.68
N LEU A 129 -0.40 5.82 -11.30
CA LEU A 129 -0.78 4.68 -12.14
C LEU A 129 -1.46 5.15 -13.42
N GLN A 130 -2.35 6.15 -13.34
CA GLN A 130 -3.01 6.69 -14.53
C GLN A 130 -2.02 7.37 -15.48
N GLU A 131 -0.97 7.99 -14.96
CA GLU A 131 0.09 8.58 -15.78
C GLU A 131 0.98 7.53 -16.46
N CYS A 132 1.41 6.52 -15.69
CA CYS A 132 2.41 5.55 -16.16
C CYS A 132 1.82 4.29 -16.80
N SER A 133 0.50 4.09 -16.71
CA SER A 133 -0.23 2.89 -17.16
C SER A 133 0.11 1.59 -16.42
N GLN A 134 1.31 1.46 -15.87
CA GLN A 134 1.79 0.33 -15.08
C GLN A 134 2.82 0.77 -14.02
N ILE A 135 2.85 0.11 -12.86
CA ILE A 135 3.81 0.36 -11.77
C ILE A 135 4.19 -0.97 -11.10
N ALA A 136 5.47 -1.17 -10.78
CA ALA A 136 5.91 -2.34 -10.02
C ALA A 136 5.69 -2.13 -8.51
N LEU A 137 5.14 -3.14 -7.81
CA LEU A 137 4.99 -3.06 -6.36
C LEU A 137 6.33 -2.89 -5.63
N ALA A 138 7.41 -3.48 -6.18
CA ALA A 138 8.74 -3.34 -5.61
C ALA A 138 9.25 -1.89 -5.64
N GLU A 139 8.86 -1.11 -6.65
CA GLU A 139 9.20 0.31 -6.75
C GLU A 139 8.45 1.11 -5.67
N LEU A 140 7.14 0.87 -5.53
CA LEU A 140 6.32 1.50 -4.49
C LEU A 140 6.83 1.14 -3.08
N ALA A 141 7.15 -0.13 -2.86
CA ALA A 141 7.71 -0.62 -1.61
C ALA A 141 9.03 0.08 -1.24
N ALA A 142 9.93 0.26 -2.22
CA ALA A 142 11.17 0.97 -2.03
C ALA A 142 10.97 2.46 -1.71
N GLN A 143 10.03 3.13 -2.41
CA GLN A 143 9.71 4.54 -2.18
C GLN A 143 9.10 4.76 -0.79
N LEU A 144 8.18 3.89 -0.38
CA LEU A 144 7.50 3.96 0.91
C LEU A 144 8.32 3.35 2.05
N GLN A 145 9.48 2.73 1.77
CA GLN A 145 10.31 2.02 2.74
C GLN A 145 9.54 0.95 3.52
N VAL A 146 8.71 0.17 2.83
CA VAL A 146 7.93 -0.93 3.40
C VAL A 146 8.10 -2.19 2.54
N SER A 147 7.59 -3.35 3.00
CA SER A 147 7.61 -4.57 2.19
C SER A 147 6.57 -4.54 1.06
N SER A 148 6.88 -5.17 -0.07
CA SER A 148 5.92 -5.31 -1.19
C SER A 148 4.63 -6.06 -0.78
N GLU A 149 4.75 -6.99 0.17
CA GLU A 149 3.60 -7.71 0.74
C GLU A 149 2.66 -6.76 1.49
N LEU A 150 3.20 -5.81 2.25
CA LEU A 150 2.40 -4.80 2.93
C LEU A 150 1.72 -3.87 1.91
N VAL A 151 2.44 -3.44 0.87
CA VAL A 151 1.83 -2.62 -0.18
C VAL A 151 0.68 -3.39 -0.84
N SER A 152 0.84 -4.69 -1.12
CA SER A 152 -0.23 -5.54 -1.66
C SER A 152 -1.43 -5.58 -0.72
N SER A 153 -1.23 -5.90 0.57
CA SER A 153 -2.32 -6.04 1.53
C SER A 153 -3.07 -4.72 1.77
N MET A 154 -2.39 -3.58 1.66
CA MET A 154 -2.99 -2.25 1.78
C MET A 154 -3.74 -1.81 0.52
N LEU A 155 -3.25 -2.21 -0.65
CA LEU A 155 -3.88 -1.89 -1.94
C LEU A 155 -5.08 -2.79 -2.23
N GLU A 156 -5.03 -4.08 -1.92
CA GLU A 156 -6.10 -5.06 -2.15
C GLU A 156 -7.52 -4.56 -1.81
N PRO A 157 -7.80 -4.03 -0.61
CA PRO A 157 -9.13 -3.50 -0.27
C PRO A 157 -9.50 -2.20 -1.02
N ARG A 158 -8.52 -1.52 -1.63
CA ARG A 158 -8.68 -0.23 -2.34
C ARG A 158 -8.70 -0.38 -3.85
N LEU A 159 -8.41 -1.58 -4.37
CA LEU A 159 -8.49 -1.88 -5.80
C LEU A 159 -9.95 -1.80 -6.27
N GLY A 160 -10.18 -1.07 -7.36
CA GLY A 160 -11.49 -0.86 -7.96
C GLY A 160 -12.33 0.25 -7.31
N THR A 161 -11.91 0.80 -6.17
CA THR A 161 -12.56 1.93 -5.50
C THR A 161 -11.72 3.20 -5.67
N VAL A 162 -10.67 3.35 -4.87
CA VAL A 162 -9.72 4.47 -4.92
C VAL A 162 -8.72 4.24 -6.05
N VAL A 163 -8.14 3.05 -6.10
CA VAL A 163 -7.14 2.67 -7.09
C VAL A 163 -7.83 1.99 -8.26
N LYS A 164 -7.97 2.70 -9.37
CA LYS A 164 -8.55 2.18 -10.61
C LYS A 164 -7.51 1.38 -11.39
N GLY A 165 -7.09 0.27 -10.79
CA GLY A 165 -6.05 -0.61 -11.30
C GLY A 165 -6.34 -2.09 -11.03
N ARG A 166 -5.55 -2.95 -11.65
CA ARG A 166 -5.53 -4.39 -11.45
C ARG A 166 -4.14 -4.82 -11.02
N LEU A 167 -4.05 -5.59 -9.95
CA LEU A 167 -2.81 -6.15 -9.45
C LEU A 167 -2.62 -7.57 -10.02
N GLU A 168 -1.51 -7.81 -10.71
CA GLU A 168 -1.16 -9.13 -11.26
C GLU A 168 0.37 -9.27 -11.36
N GLY A 169 0.93 -10.40 -10.92
CA GLY A 169 2.39 -10.66 -11.01
C GLY A 169 3.25 -9.62 -10.28
N GLY A 170 2.77 -9.06 -9.16
CA GLY A 170 3.50 -8.03 -8.41
C GLY A 170 3.57 -6.66 -9.12
N GLN A 171 2.74 -6.43 -10.13
CA GLN A 171 2.62 -5.18 -10.86
C GLN A 171 1.18 -4.69 -10.89
N LEU A 172 1.01 -3.38 -10.83
CA LEU A 172 -0.26 -2.69 -10.91
C LEU A 172 -0.45 -2.16 -12.32
N TYR A 173 -1.59 -2.42 -12.93
CA TYR A 173 -1.91 -2.03 -14.30
C TYR A 173 -3.21 -1.22 -14.35
N THR A 174 -3.27 -0.23 -15.24
CA THR A 174 -4.56 0.39 -15.59
C THR A 174 -5.42 -0.60 -16.40
N PRO A 175 -6.76 -0.56 -16.28
CA PRO A 175 -7.64 -1.37 -17.11
C PRO A 175 -7.41 -1.16 -18.62
N ALA A 176 -7.14 0.08 -19.04
CA ALA A 176 -6.84 0.42 -20.43
C ALA A 176 -5.56 -0.26 -20.93
N TYR A 177 -4.53 -0.34 -20.09
CA TYR A 177 -3.29 -1.05 -20.42
C TYR A 177 -3.53 -2.55 -20.57
N VAL A 178 -4.28 -3.16 -19.64
CA VAL A 178 -4.64 -4.58 -19.72
C VAL A 178 -5.37 -4.89 -21.03
N GLU A 179 -6.36 -4.07 -21.42
CA GLU A 179 -7.09 -4.26 -22.68
C GLU A 179 -6.22 -4.07 -23.92
N ARG A 180 -5.27 -3.12 -23.89
CA ARG A 180 -4.28 -2.95 -24.96
C ARG A 180 -3.42 -4.19 -25.13
N VAL A 181 -2.83 -4.69 -24.04
CA VAL A 181 -1.99 -5.90 -24.10
C VAL A 181 -2.82 -7.12 -24.51
N ARG A 182 -4.05 -7.25 -24.00
CA ARG A 182 -5.00 -8.29 -24.41
C ARG A 182 -5.27 -8.26 -25.92
N ALA A 183 -5.47 -7.08 -26.50
CA ALA A 183 -5.65 -6.91 -27.93
C ALA A 183 -4.39 -7.28 -28.73
N MET A 184 -3.20 -6.95 -28.24
CA MET A 184 -1.92 -7.35 -28.84
C MET A 184 -1.73 -8.87 -28.83
N VAL A 185 -1.97 -9.52 -27.68
CA VAL A 185 -1.92 -10.98 -27.55
C VAL A 185 -2.89 -11.65 -28.52
N ARG A 186 -4.14 -11.14 -28.60
CA ARG A 186 -5.15 -11.64 -29.54
C ARG A 186 -4.72 -11.48 -30.99
N GLY A 187 -4.21 -10.30 -31.36
CA GLY A 187 -3.74 -10.02 -32.72
C GLY A 187 -2.60 -10.95 -33.11
N ALA A 188 -1.61 -11.11 -32.23
CA ALA A 188 -0.47 -11.98 -32.47
C ALA A 188 -0.89 -13.46 -32.57
N ALA A 189 -1.73 -13.94 -31.66
CA ALA A 189 -2.19 -15.33 -31.67
C ALA A 189 -3.04 -15.68 -32.92
N ARG A 190 -3.84 -14.73 -33.42
CA ARG A 190 -4.62 -14.88 -34.67
C ARG A 190 -3.75 -14.77 -35.93
N GLY A 191 -2.69 -13.96 -35.89
CA GLY A 191 -1.78 -13.77 -37.03
C GLY A 191 -0.82 -14.94 -37.26
N ILE A 192 -0.57 -15.76 -36.23
CA ILE A 192 0.26 -16.95 -36.35
C ILE A 192 -0.48 -18.02 -37.15
N THR A 193 0.17 -18.52 -38.22
CA THR A 193 -0.37 -19.58 -39.10
C THR A 193 0.39 -20.90 -39.01
N VAL A 194 1.38 -20.99 -38.11
CA VAL A 194 2.22 -22.18 -37.90
C VAL A 194 2.38 -22.48 -36.40
N PRO A 195 2.62 -23.73 -35.99
CA PRO A 195 2.85 -24.05 -34.59
C PRO A 195 4.01 -23.22 -34.01
N THR A 196 3.75 -22.51 -32.92
CA THR A 196 4.69 -21.53 -32.36
C THR A 196 4.83 -21.72 -30.86
N ASN A 197 6.06 -21.53 -30.35
CA ASN A 197 6.33 -21.53 -28.92
C ASN A 197 5.89 -20.18 -28.31
N LEU A 198 4.99 -20.22 -27.34
CA LEU A 198 4.46 -19.04 -26.67
C LEU A 198 5.55 -18.22 -25.95
N ALA A 199 6.61 -18.85 -25.42
CA ALA A 199 7.70 -18.11 -24.79
C ALA A 199 8.42 -17.16 -25.78
N ALA A 200 8.60 -17.61 -27.03
CA ALA A 200 9.17 -16.77 -28.09
C ALA A 200 8.21 -15.64 -28.48
N LEU A 201 6.90 -15.92 -28.48
CA LEU A 201 5.86 -14.93 -28.75
C LEU A 201 5.84 -13.84 -27.66
N TRP A 202 5.89 -14.23 -26.38
CA TRP A 202 5.94 -13.30 -25.25
C TRP A 202 7.18 -12.41 -25.32
N GLY A 203 8.36 -12.97 -25.64
CA GLY A 203 9.56 -12.15 -25.85
C GLY A 203 9.43 -11.12 -26.97
N THR A 204 8.71 -11.46 -28.05
CA THR A 204 8.44 -10.54 -29.16
C THR A 204 7.46 -9.44 -28.75
N LEU A 205 6.36 -9.80 -28.07
CA LEU A 205 5.37 -8.83 -27.58
C LEU A 205 5.97 -7.89 -26.53
N GLN A 206 6.81 -8.41 -25.64
CA GLN A 206 7.55 -7.62 -24.66
C GLN A 206 8.36 -6.51 -25.34
N LYS A 207 9.11 -6.87 -26.38
CA LYS A 207 9.92 -5.90 -27.12
C LYS A 207 9.06 -4.83 -27.79
N LEU A 208 7.94 -5.22 -28.39
CA LEU A 208 6.99 -4.28 -28.99
C LEU A 208 6.37 -3.32 -27.96
N LEU A 209 6.03 -3.82 -26.76
CA LEU A 209 5.52 -2.96 -25.68
C LEU A 209 6.58 -1.95 -25.22
N GLN A 210 7.83 -2.37 -25.06
CA GLN A 210 8.92 -1.45 -24.71
C GLN A 210 9.14 -0.37 -25.78
N GLU A 211 8.96 -0.69 -27.07
CA GLU A 211 9.04 0.30 -28.16
C GLU A 211 7.86 1.27 -28.13
N VAL A 212 6.67 0.82 -27.76
CA VAL A 212 5.44 1.63 -27.73
C VAL A 212 5.35 2.54 -26.49
N ASP A 213 5.76 2.05 -25.32
CA ASP A 213 5.66 2.79 -24.06
C ASP A 213 6.93 3.62 -23.74
N GLY A 214 7.93 3.59 -24.62
CA GLY A 214 9.17 4.37 -24.48
C GLY A 214 10.05 3.97 -23.30
N ALA A 215 10.89 4.89 -22.83
CA ALA A 215 11.89 4.65 -21.78
C ALA A 215 11.31 4.28 -20.39
N THR A 216 9.99 4.33 -20.23
CA THR A 216 9.25 3.98 -19.00
C THR A 216 8.69 2.56 -19.00
N GLY A 217 8.97 1.76 -20.04
CA GLY A 217 8.47 0.39 -20.18
C GLY A 217 9.02 -0.56 -19.12
N VAL A 218 8.32 -0.69 -17.99
CA VAL A 218 8.51 -1.80 -17.04
C VAL A 218 8.29 -3.12 -17.77
N ALA A 219 9.18 -4.07 -17.52
CA ALA A 219 9.10 -5.39 -18.11
C ALA A 219 7.85 -6.12 -17.57
N VAL A 220 6.94 -6.49 -18.47
CA VAL A 220 5.78 -7.30 -18.13
C VAL A 220 6.20 -8.75 -17.95
N GLU A 221 5.65 -9.44 -16.96
CA GLU A 221 5.96 -10.86 -16.75
C GLU A 221 5.33 -11.76 -17.83
N GLY A 222 6.03 -12.83 -18.21
CA GLY A 222 5.50 -13.86 -19.14
C GLY A 222 4.18 -14.48 -18.66
N SER A 223 4.00 -14.56 -17.33
CA SER A 223 2.78 -15.02 -16.65
C SER A 223 1.55 -14.18 -17.02
N PHE A 224 1.71 -12.86 -17.17
CA PHE A 224 0.63 -11.95 -17.54
C PHE A 224 0.15 -12.18 -18.98
N PHE A 225 1.07 -12.29 -19.94
CA PHE A 225 0.70 -12.65 -21.32
C PHE A 225 0.01 -14.02 -21.39
N GLN A 226 0.53 -14.99 -20.62
CA GLN A 226 -0.06 -16.32 -20.56
C GLN A 226 -1.48 -16.28 -19.98
N SER A 227 -1.71 -15.49 -18.93
CA SER A 227 -3.02 -15.27 -18.30
C SER A 227 -4.03 -14.71 -19.30
N LEU A 228 -3.64 -13.65 -20.03
CA LEU A 228 -4.48 -13.03 -21.06
C LEU A 228 -4.76 -14.00 -22.22
N PHE A 229 -3.75 -14.73 -22.69
CA PHE A 229 -3.89 -15.72 -23.75
C PHE A 229 -4.86 -16.85 -23.37
N ASN A 230 -4.73 -17.38 -22.15
CA ASN A 230 -5.61 -18.42 -21.64
C ASN A 230 -7.06 -17.93 -21.55
N GLY A 231 -7.27 -16.66 -21.17
CA GLY A 231 -8.57 -16.01 -21.20
C GLY A 231 -9.17 -15.99 -22.61
N LEU A 232 -8.41 -15.50 -23.59
CA LEU A 232 -8.82 -15.44 -25.00
C LEU A 232 -9.14 -16.83 -25.58
N LEU A 233 -8.38 -17.85 -25.21
CA LEU A 233 -8.62 -19.23 -25.63
C LEU A 233 -9.92 -19.78 -25.01
N LYS A 234 -10.15 -19.53 -23.71
CA LYS A 234 -11.35 -19.96 -22.99
C LYS A 234 -12.61 -19.27 -23.50
N GLU A 235 -12.51 -18.00 -23.87
CA GLU A 235 -13.61 -17.20 -24.42
C GLU A 235 -13.88 -17.48 -25.91
N GLY A 236 -13.05 -18.30 -26.57
CA GLY A 236 -13.20 -18.63 -27.98
C GLY A 236 -12.81 -17.49 -28.93
N GLU A 237 -12.14 -16.45 -28.43
CA GLU A 237 -11.63 -15.36 -29.25
C GLU A 237 -10.46 -15.79 -30.14
N VAL A 238 -9.75 -16.85 -29.74
CA VAL A 238 -8.64 -17.44 -30.50
C VAL A 238 -8.91 -18.94 -30.65
N LEU A 239 -8.80 -19.44 -31.90
CA LEU A 239 -9.16 -20.82 -32.24
C LEU A 239 -7.91 -21.66 -32.56
N GLY A 240 -7.74 -22.77 -31.84
CA GLY A 240 -6.62 -23.68 -31.99
C GLY A 240 -6.43 -24.53 -30.74
N SER A 241 -5.28 -25.18 -30.63
CA SER A 241 -4.95 -26.07 -29.52
C SER A 241 -3.61 -25.69 -28.89
N LEU A 242 -3.55 -25.71 -27.56
CA LEU A 242 -2.33 -25.52 -26.80
C LEU A 242 -1.79 -26.89 -26.35
N ARG A 243 -0.58 -27.25 -26.74
CA ARG A 243 0.10 -28.48 -26.32
C ARG A 243 1.12 -28.17 -25.23
N ALA A 244 1.13 -28.97 -24.17
CA ALA A 244 2.03 -28.83 -23.02
C ALA A 244 2.06 -27.42 -22.38
N GLY A 245 1.01 -26.62 -22.56
CA GLY A 245 0.93 -25.25 -22.06
C GLY A 245 1.81 -24.22 -22.79
N THR A 246 2.67 -24.64 -23.72
CA THR A 246 3.71 -23.78 -24.32
C THR A 246 3.68 -23.73 -25.84
N HIS A 247 3.11 -24.74 -26.50
CA HIS A 247 3.08 -24.83 -27.96
C HIS A 247 1.69 -24.52 -28.51
N TRP A 248 1.54 -23.34 -29.08
CA TRP A 248 0.31 -22.90 -29.72
C TRP A 248 0.22 -23.46 -31.14
N THR A 249 -0.87 -24.18 -31.44
CA THR A 249 -1.20 -24.65 -32.79
C THR A 249 -2.51 -23.99 -33.25
N PRO A 250 -2.45 -23.01 -34.16
CA PRO A 250 -3.65 -22.37 -34.71
C PRO A 250 -4.57 -23.37 -35.43
N SER A 251 -5.88 -23.17 -35.32
CA SER A 251 -6.88 -23.98 -36.04
C SER A 251 -6.68 -23.98 -37.55
N VAL A 252 -6.31 -22.84 -38.15
CA VAL A 252 -6.02 -22.72 -39.59
C VAL A 252 -4.88 -23.66 -40.02
N PHE A 253 -3.85 -23.82 -39.19
CA PHE A 253 -2.75 -24.75 -39.46
C PHE A 253 -3.24 -26.20 -39.41
N ALA A 254 -4.01 -26.56 -38.38
CA ALA A 254 -4.52 -27.92 -38.20
C ALA A 254 -5.46 -28.33 -39.35
N ILE A 255 -6.31 -27.41 -39.81
CA ILE A 255 -7.19 -27.63 -40.97
C ILE A 255 -6.35 -27.82 -42.23
N ALA A 256 -5.41 -26.90 -42.52
CA ALA A 256 -4.55 -27.01 -43.69
C ALA A 256 -3.70 -28.29 -43.70
N GLN A 257 -3.19 -28.71 -42.54
CA GLN A 257 -2.45 -29.95 -42.38
C GLN A 257 -3.32 -31.17 -42.72
N ARG A 258 -4.54 -31.23 -42.15
CA ARG A 258 -5.48 -32.33 -42.43
C ARG A 258 -5.85 -32.36 -43.90
N ASP A 259 -6.25 -31.23 -44.47
CA ASP A 259 -6.69 -31.14 -45.86
C ASP A 259 -5.55 -31.51 -46.84
N CYS A 260 -4.30 -31.17 -46.50
CA CYS A 260 -3.11 -31.59 -47.24
C CYS A 260 -2.92 -33.12 -47.21
N VAL A 261 -3.03 -33.74 -46.03
CA VAL A 261 -2.91 -35.20 -45.86
C VAL A 261 -4.03 -35.93 -46.60
N ASP A 262 -5.28 -35.46 -46.45
CA ASP A 262 -6.45 -36.05 -47.10
C ASP A 262 -6.34 -35.96 -48.63
N SER A 263 -5.93 -34.79 -49.15
CA SER A 263 -5.68 -34.59 -50.57
C SER A 263 -4.57 -35.51 -51.09
N PHE A 264 -3.45 -35.59 -50.39
CA PHE A 264 -2.33 -36.45 -50.77
C PHE A 264 -2.74 -37.94 -50.80
N PHE A 265 -3.43 -38.41 -49.75
CA PHE A 265 -3.88 -39.79 -49.68
C PHE A 265 -4.92 -40.11 -50.77
N SER A 266 -5.86 -39.19 -51.03
CA SER A 266 -6.87 -39.39 -52.08
C SER A 266 -6.25 -39.55 -53.48
N GLN A 267 -5.13 -38.89 -53.74
CA GLN A 267 -4.43 -38.94 -55.03
C GLN A 267 -3.49 -40.14 -55.14
N ASN A 268 -2.84 -40.53 -54.04
CA ASN A 268 -1.72 -41.47 -54.07
C ASN A 268 -2.02 -42.83 -53.41
N SER A 269 -3.08 -42.94 -52.62
CA SER A 269 -3.44 -44.14 -51.83
C SER A 269 -2.38 -44.60 -50.81
N PHE A 270 -1.42 -43.73 -50.48
CA PHE A 270 -0.46 -43.92 -49.39
C PHE A 270 -0.14 -42.58 -48.71
N ILE A 271 0.49 -42.63 -47.55
CA ILE A 271 1.02 -41.46 -46.83
C ILE A 271 2.52 -41.72 -46.60
N THR A 272 3.35 -40.73 -46.92
CA THR A 272 4.79 -40.77 -46.58
C THR A 272 4.99 -40.45 -45.11
N TYR A 273 5.87 -41.21 -44.45
CA TYR A 273 6.26 -40.98 -43.05
C TYR A 273 7.14 -39.74 -42.91
#